data_AF-A0A928V237-F1
#
_entry.id   AF-A0A928V237-F1
#
_cell.length_a   1.000
_cell.length_b   1.000
_cell.length_c   1.000
_cell.angle_alpha   90.00
_cell.angle_beta   90.00
_cell.angle_gamma   90.00
#
_symmetry.space_group_name_H-M   'P 1'
#
loop_
_entity.id
_entity.type
_entity.pdbx_description
1 polymer ?
#
loop_
_entity_poly.entity_id
_entity_poly.type
_entity_poly.pdbx_seq_one_letter_code
_entity_poly.pdbx_strand_id
1 'polypeptide(L)' 'MESITIYPENENQKALIKSMLEEMNVPYEISKADEGVLLSEKEFYAKLDHSILQAEQGEVISLSEDKQKEFLGL' A
#
# COMPACT_ATOMS: atom_id res chain seq x y z
N MET A 1 -27.42 -7.16 11.62
CA MET A 1 -27.57 -5.76 11.15
C MET A 1 -26.94 -5.71 9.77
N GLU A 2 -27.64 -5.17 8.79
CA GLU A 2 -27.12 -5.04 7.43
C GLU A 2 -26.21 -3.80 7.39
N SER A 3 -24.95 -3.99 7.00
CA SER A 3 -23.97 -2.91 6.81
C SER A 3 -23.79 -2.65 5.33
N ILE A 4 -23.86 -1.40 4.91
CA ILE A 4 -23.58 -0.99 3.53
C ILE A 4 -22.15 -0.48 3.46
N THR A 5 -21.35 -1.04 2.55
CA THR A 5 -20.02 -0.51 2.24
C THR A 5 -20.11 0.36 1.00
N ILE A 6 -19.64 1.60 1.10
CA ILE A 6 -19.65 2.57 0.01
C ILE A 6 -18.22 2.85 -0.40
N TYR A 7 -17.94 2.80 -1.70
CA TYR A 7 -16.63 3.08 -2.28
C TYR A 7 -16.73 4.39 -3.08
N PRO A 8 -16.30 5.53 -2.51
CA PRO A 8 -16.29 6.80 -3.24
C PRO A 8 -15.27 6.75 -4.39
N GLU A 9 -15.64 7.26 -5.55
CA GLU A 9 -14.79 7.35 -6.75
C GLU A 9 -13.74 8.47 -6.64
N ASN A 10 -13.94 9.44 -5.75
CA ASN A 10 -13.02 10.57 -5.52
C ASN A 10 -13.21 11.22 -4.14
N GLU A 11 -12.25 12.08 -3.76
CA GLU A 11 -12.26 12.77 -2.46
C GLU A 11 -13.44 13.73 -2.27
N ASN A 12 -13.96 14.34 -3.34
CA ASN A 12 -15.13 15.21 -3.23
C ASN A 12 -16.39 14.41 -2.86
N GLN A 13 -16.58 13.25 -3.48
CA GLN A 13 -17.70 12.35 -3.17
C GLN A 13 -17.58 11.80 -1.74
N LYS A 14 -16.37 11.43 -1.32
CA LYS A 14 -16.09 10.99 0.05
C LYS A 14 -16.43 12.07 1.08
N ALA A 15 -16.02 13.32 0.83
CA ALA A 15 -16.32 14.45 1.70
C ALA A 15 -17.84 14.69 1.80
N LEU A 16 -18.56 14.61 0.68
CA LEU A 16 -20.02 14.75 0.66
C LEU A 16 -20.72 13.65 1.46
N ILE A 17 -20.39 12.38 1.22
CA ILE A 17 -20.98 11.24 1.93
C ILE A 17 -20.72 11.36 3.43
N LYS A 18 -19.50 11.74 3.82
CA LYS A 18 -19.13 11.94 5.22
C LYS A 18 -20.03 12.99 5.89
N SER A 19 -20.16 14.17 5.29
CA SER A 19 -21.00 15.25 5.84
C SER A 19 -22.46 14.83 5.99
N MET A 20 -23.00 14.08 5.02
CA MET A 20 -24.38 13.57 5.09
C MET A 20 -24.56 12.57 6.25
N LEU A 21 -23.62 11.64 6.45
CA LEU A 21 -23.69 10.65 7.52
C LEU A 21 -23.56 11.29 8.91
N GLU A 22 -22.72 12.32 9.03
CA GLU A 22 -22.58 13.13 10.25
C GLU A 22 -23.87 13.88 10.59
N GLU A 23 -24.49 14.54 9.60
CA GLU A 23 -25.75 15.26 9.78
C GLU A 23 -26.90 14.33 10.21
N MET A 24 -26.92 13.11 9.67
CA MET A 24 -27.91 12.09 10.02
C MET A 24 -27.60 11.36 11.34
N ASN A 25 -26.46 11.65 11.98
CA ASN A 25 -25.98 11.00 13.20
C ASN A 25 -25.94 9.46 13.08
N VAL A 26 -25.57 8.98 11.88
CA VAL A 26 -25.45 7.56 11.57
C VAL A 26 -24.06 7.09 11.98
N PRO A 27 -23.92 6.00 12.76
CA PRO A 27 -22.62 5.41 13.04
C PRO A 27 -21.98 4.87 11.75
N TYR A 28 -20.74 5.27 11.47
CA TYR A 28 -19.98 4.79 10.32
C TYR A 28 -18.50 4.61 10.67
N GLU A 29 -17.83 3.73 9.93
CA GLU A 29 -16.38 3.54 9.99
C GLU A 29 -15.77 3.87 8.64
N ILE A 30 -14.64 4.59 8.65
CA ILE A 30 -13.85 4.83 7.44
C ILE A 30 -12.66 3.90 7.49
N SER A 31 -12.77 2.76 6.82
CA SER A 31 -11.61 1.93 6.51
C SER A 31 -10.79 2.65 5.46
N LYS A 32 -9.50 2.88 5.71
CA LYS A 32 -8.58 3.13 4.60
C LYS A 32 -8.63 1.85 3.77
N ALA A 33 -9.07 1.93 2.52
CA ALA A 33 -8.71 0.87 1.59
C ALA A 33 -7.18 0.78 1.66
N ASP A 34 -6.65 -0.39 1.98
CA ASP A 34 -5.23 -0.70 1.87
C ASP A 34 -4.82 -0.61 0.40
N GLU A 35 -4.78 0.61 -0.12
CA GLU A 35 -4.18 0.93 -1.40
C GLU A 35 -2.71 1.23 -1.13
N GLY A 36 -1.91 0.16 -1.07
CA GLY A 36 -0.51 0.24 -1.48
C GLY A 36 0.57 0.03 -0.42
N VAL A 37 0.25 -0.28 0.84
CA VAL A 37 1.28 -0.64 1.83
C VAL A 37 1.25 -2.16 2.05
N LEU A 38 1.92 -2.89 1.15
CA LEU A 38 2.04 -4.35 1.19
C LEU A 38 2.80 -4.88 2.43
N LEU A 39 3.48 -3.99 3.16
CA LEU A 39 4.35 -4.32 4.28
C LEU A 39 4.22 -3.24 5.35
N SER A 40 4.05 -3.66 6.61
CA SER A 40 4.28 -2.76 7.73
C SER A 40 5.72 -2.22 7.73
N GLU A 41 5.96 -1.09 8.38
CA GLU A 41 7.29 -0.48 8.52
C GLU A 41 8.34 -1.50 9.03
N LYS A 42 7.94 -2.30 10.03
CA LYS A 42 8.78 -3.37 10.57
C LYS A 42 9.13 -4.44 9.53
N GLU A 43 8.17 -4.87 8.72
CA GLU A 43 8.38 -5.88 7.67
C GLU A 43 9.22 -5.33 6.52
N PHE A 44 9.07 -4.03 6.22
CA PHE A 44 9.91 -3.34 5.25
C PHE A 44 11.38 -3.34 5.67
N TYR A 45 11.67 -2.92 6.92
CA TYR A 45 13.04 -2.93 7.43
C TYR A 45 13.61 -4.34 7.55
N ALA A 46 12.81 -5.31 8.00
CA ALA A 46 13.25 -6.71 8.05
C ALA A 46 13.65 -7.27 6.68
N LYS A 47 12.95 -6.89 5.60
CA LYS A 47 13.33 -7.29 4.23
C LYS A 47 14.61 -6.61 3.75
N LEU A 48 14.85 -5.36 4.14
CA LEU A 48 16.11 -4.67 3.81
C LEU A 48 17.29 -5.34 4.49
N ASP A 49 17.19 -5.61 5.79
CA ASP A 49 18.24 -6.29 6.56
C ASP A 49 18.54 -7.68 5.97
N HIS A 50 17.50 -8.42 5.61
CA HIS A 50 17.64 -9.72 4.94
C HIS A 50 18.37 -9.59 3.59
N SER A 51 18.00 -8.60 2.76
CA SER A 51 18.64 -8.36 1.47
C SER A 51 20.12 -8.02 1.60
N ILE A 52 20.49 -7.22 2.62
CA ILE A 52 21.88 -6.87 2.93
C ILE A 52 22.67 -8.13 3.29
N LEU A 53 22.13 -8.97 4.17
CA LEU A 53 22.78 -10.23 4.57
C LEU A 53 22.99 -11.18 3.38
N GLN A 54 22.02 -11.28 2.47
CA GLN A 54 22.15 -12.08 1.26
C GLN A 54 23.27 -11.56 0.35
N ALA A 55 23.38 -10.23 0.21
CA ALA A 55 24.46 -9.61 -0.54
C ALA A 55 25.85 -9.90 0.07
N GLU A 56 25.98 -9.81 1.39
CA GLU A 56 27.21 -10.14 2.11
C GLU A 56 27.59 -11.62 2.01
N GLN A 57 26.59 -12.51 1.98
CA GLN A 57 26.78 -13.96 1.84
C GLN A 57 27.02 -14.40 0.38
N GLY A 58 26.91 -13.48 -0.59
CA GLY A 58 27.04 -13.78 -2.01
C GLY A 58 25.84 -14.49 -2.62
N GLU A 59 24.69 -14.52 -1.92
CA GLU A 59 23.41 -15.04 -2.41
C GLU A 59 22.69 -14.04 -3.34
N VAL A 60 23.41 -13.59 -4.38
CA VAL A 60 22.93 -12.56 -5.31
C VAL A 60 22.68 -13.14 -6.70
N ILE A 61 21.67 -12.60 -7.37
CA ILE A 61 21.41 -12.90 -8.78
C ILE A 61 22.21 -11.92 -9.63
N SER A 62 23.20 -12.42 -10.37
CA SER A 62 23.92 -11.60 -11.35
C SER A 62 23.02 -11.30 -12.56
N LEU A 63 22.81 -10.02 -12.83
CA LEU A 63 22.09 -9.57 -14.02
C LEU A 63 23.10 -9.18 -15.11
N SER A 64 22.81 -9.52 -16.36
CA SER A 64 23.53 -9.00 -17.52
C SER A 64 23.26 -7.50 -17.69
N GLU A 65 24.16 -6.78 -18.36
CA GLU A 65 24.04 -5.32 -18.56
C GLU A 65 22.69 -4.92 -19.19
N ASP A 66 22.21 -5.67 -20.18
CA ASP A 66 20.92 -5.41 -20.83
C ASP A 66 19.74 -5.58 -19.86
N LYS A 67 19.80 -6.57 -18.96
CA LYS A 67 18.77 -6.78 -17.93
C LYS A 67 18.86 -5.74 -16.82
N GLN A 68 20.05 -5.23 -16.53
CA GLN A 68 20.24 -4.12 -15.59
C GLN A 68 19.60 -2.84 -16.14
N LYS A 69 19.80 -2.55 -17.44
CA LYS A 69 19.18 -1.42 -18.13
C LYS A 69 17.65 -1.52 -18.12
N GLU A 70 17.11 -2.69 -18.45
CA GLU A 70 15.67 -2.95 -18.39
C GLU A 70 15.11 -2.74 -16.97
N PHE A 71 15.79 -3.28 -15.94
CA PHE A 71 15.37 -3.16 -14.55
C PHE A 71 15.40 -1.71 -14.04
N LEU A 72 16.36 -0.90 -14.52
CA LEU A 72 16.51 0.51 -14.15
C LEU A 72 15.72 1.47 -15.04
N GLY A 73 15.07 0.97 -16.10
CA GLY A 73 14.34 1.79 -17.08
C GLY A 73 15.22 2.70 -17.92
N LEU A 74 16.47 2.27 -18.21
CA LEU A 74 17.50 3.02 -18.94
C LEU A 74 17.65 2.57 -20.39
#